data_AF-A0AA95DBY7-F1
#
_entry.id   AF-A0AA95DBY7-F1
#
_cell.length_a   1.000
_cell.length_b   1.000
_cell.length_c   1.000
_cell.angle_alpha   90.00
_cell.angle_beta   90.00
_cell.angle_gamma   90.00
#
_symmetry.space_group_name_H-M   'P 1'
#
loop_
_entity.id
_entity.type
_entity.pdbx_description
1 polymer ?
#
loop_
_entity_poly.entity_id
_entity_poly.type
_entity_poly.pdbx_seq_one_letter_code
_entity_poly.pdbx_strand_id
1 'polypeptide(L)'
;MGKSYKEIIELLDCNQTTIWRNVKKYEEFGLDSLLQETRGGRNHAYMTVEQEKAFLARHLKAVETGEFVTIDASFQAYKKELGRSYTRDAFYQLLKHHGWRNIMPRPEHPKKADAQTIVASKNKISIQEDKKAL
;
A
#
# COMPACT_ATOMS: atom_id res chain seq x y z
N MET A 1 37.26 -17.30 -34.94
CA MET A 1 36.15 -18.28 -35.06
C MET A 1 35.59 -18.49 -33.67
N GLY A 2 34.26 -18.40 -33.52
CA GLY A 2 33.60 -18.66 -32.23
C GLY A 2 33.60 -20.15 -31.88
N LYS A 3 33.30 -20.47 -30.62
CA LYS A 3 33.09 -21.85 -30.15
C LYS A 3 31.81 -22.43 -30.76
N SER A 4 31.83 -23.72 -31.07
CA SER A 4 30.64 -24.45 -31.51
C SER A 4 29.65 -24.65 -30.35
N TYR A 5 28.36 -24.85 -30.66
CA TYR A 5 27.37 -25.13 -29.63
C TYR A 5 27.73 -26.35 -28.76
N LYS A 6 28.32 -27.39 -29.36
CA LYS A 6 28.75 -28.59 -28.63
C LYS A 6 29.81 -28.27 -27.57
N GLU A 7 30.83 -27.50 -27.94
CA GLU A 7 31.86 -27.06 -27.00
C GLU A 7 31.28 -26.17 -25.88
N ILE A 8 30.32 -25.31 -26.21
CA ILE A 8 29.68 -24.42 -25.21
C ILE A 8 28.82 -25.23 -24.23
N ILE A 9 28.09 -26.23 -24.72
CA ILE A 9 27.30 -27.14 -23.88
C ILE A 9 28.22 -27.91 -22.92
N GLU A 10 29.30 -28.49 -23.42
CA GLU A 10 30.26 -29.24 -22.60
C GLU A 10 30.95 -28.35 -21.55
N LEU A 11 31.19 -27.07 -21.86
CA LEU A 11 31.90 -26.14 -20.97
C LEU A 11 30.99 -25.49 -19.91
N LEU A 12 29.72 -25.23 -20.24
CA LEU A 12 28.77 -24.51 -19.37
C LEU A 12 27.68 -25.40 -18.77
N ASP A 13 27.61 -26.68 -19.17
CA ASP A 13 26.55 -27.62 -18.81
C ASP A 13 25.13 -27.04 -18.98
N CYS A 14 24.94 -26.34 -20.10
CA CYS A 14 23.72 -25.62 -20.41
C CYS A 14 23.04 -26.21 -21.65
N ASN A 15 21.70 -26.22 -21.67
CA ASN A 15 20.94 -26.63 -22.84
C ASN A 15 21.20 -25.68 -24.04
N GLN A 16 21.33 -26.25 -25.25
CA GLN A 16 21.48 -25.51 -26.51
C GLN A 16 20.44 -24.38 -26.67
N THR A 17 19.19 -24.62 -26.29
CA THR A 17 18.11 -23.62 -26.37
C THR A 17 18.35 -22.41 -25.47
N THR A 18 18.91 -22.62 -24.28
CA THR A 18 19.30 -21.55 -23.35
C THR A 18 20.44 -20.73 -23.93
N ILE A 19 21.46 -21.39 -24.48
CA ILE A 19 22.60 -20.73 -25.13
C ILE A 19 22.09 -19.86 -26.28
N TRP A 20 21.27 -20.41 -27.18
CA TRP A 20 20.71 -19.67 -28.30
C TRP A 20 19.88 -18.46 -27.86
N ARG A 21 19.00 -18.63 -26.86
CA ARG A 21 18.18 -17.52 -26.31
C ARG A 21 19.05 -16.41 -25.73
N ASN A 22 20.11 -16.76 -25.00
CA ASN A 22 21.00 -15.78 -24.39
C ASN A 22 21.85 -15.05 -25.44
N VAL A 23 22.40 -15.77 -26.43
CA VAL A 23 23.16 -15.17 -27.54
C VAL A 23 22.27 -14.20 -28.32
N LYS A 24 21.07 -14.63 -28.70
CA LYS A 24 20.11 -13.77 -29.40
C LYS A 24 19.74 -12.53 -28.60
N LYS A 25 19.45 -12.69 -27.30
CA LYS A 25 19.13 -11.57 -26.40
C LYS A 25 20.29 -10.58 -26.29
N TYR A 26 21.53 -11.09 -26.20
CA TYR A 26 22.73 -10.27 -26.17
C TYR A 26 22.97 -9.52 -27.47
N GLU A 27 22.80 -10.17 -28.63
CA GLU A 27 22.94 -9.53 -29.95
C GLU A 27 21.92 -8.40 -30.17
N GLU A 28 20.69 -8.59 -29.71
CA GLU A 28 19.60 -7.61 -29.89
C GLU A 28 19.67 -6.44 -28.89
N PHE A 29 20.02 -6.71 -27.62
CA PHE A 29 19.85 -5.75 -26.51
C PHE A 29 21.13 -5.50 -25.70
N GLY A 30 22.26 -6.09 -26.08
CA GLY A 30 23.53 -5.94 -25.39
C GLY A 30 23.62 -6.67 -24.05
N LEU A 31 24.69 -6.39 -23.31
CA LEU A 31 25.04 -7.08 -22.06
C LEU A 31 24.00 -6.86 -20.95
N ASP A 32 23.48 -5.63 -20.82
CA ASP A 32 22.53 -5.26 -19.75
C ASP A 32 21.27 -6.13 -19.77
N SER A 33 20.87 -6.57 -20.96
CA SER A 33 19.71 -7.44 -21.13
C SER A 33 19.87 -8.80 -20.47
N LEU A 34 21.09 -9.32 -20.34
CA LEU A 34 21.35 -10.60 -19.67
C LEU A 34 21.29 -10.45 -18.14
N LEU A 35 21.55 -9.25 -17.63
CA LEU A 35 21.49 -8.93 -16.20
C LEU A 35 20.08 -8.57 -15.74
N GLN A 36 19.24 -8.08 -16.66
CA GLN A 36 17.84 -7.76 -16.36
C GLN A 36 16.97 -9.01 -16.31
N GLU A 37 16.59 -9.41 -15.09
CA GLU A 37 15.56 -10.42 -14.85
C GLU A 37 14.17 -9.77 -14.92
N THR A 38 13.45 -10.05 -16.01
CA THR A 38 12.09 -9.54 -16.23
C THR A 38 11.01 -10.51 -15.73
N ARG A 39 11.40 -11.65 -15.14
CA ARG A 39 10.46 -12.61 -14.57
C ARG A 39 9.88 -12.09 -13.26
N GLY A 40 8.56 -12.15 -13.17
CA GLY A 40 7.80 -11.67 -12.02
C GLY A 40 7.52 -10.17 -12.08
N GLY A 41 7.28 -9.58 -10.92
CA GLY A 41 6.91 -8.18 -10.81
C GLY A 41 5.42 -7.92 -11.06
N ARG A 42 5.10 -6.67 -11.42
CA ARG A 42 3.74 -6.10 -11.38
C ARG A 42 3.04 -6.16 -12.75
N ASN A 43 3.14 -7.29 -13.44
CA ASN A 43 2.65 -7.44 -14.83
C ASN A 43 1.12 -7.57 -14.95
N HIS A 44 0.42 -7.88 -13.85
CA HIS A 44 -1.03 -8.08 -13.82
C HIS A 44 -1.74 -7.10 -12.88
N ALA A 45 -1.12 -5.97 -12.60
CA ALA A 45 -1.77 -4.93 -11.82
C ALA A 45 -2.88 -4.24 -12.62
N TYR A 46 -3.98 -3.96 -11.94
CA TYR A 46 -5.12 -3.26 -12.53
C TYR A 46 -4.93 -1.74 -12.61
N MET A 47 -4.05 -1.16 -11.79
CA MET A 47 -3.70 0.25 -11.78
C MET A 47 -2.19 0.44 -11.73
N THR A 48 -1.70 1.57 -12.21
CA THR A 48 -0.30 1.96 -12.01
C THR A 48 -0.05 2.34 -10.55
N VAL A 49 1.20 2.30 -10.11
CA VAL A 49 1.58 2.69 -8.73
C VAL A 49 1.15 4.14 -8.44
N GLU A 50 1.24 5.02 -9.44
CA GLU A 50 0.83 6.43 -9.32
C GLU A 50 -0.68 6.59 -9.16
N GLN A 51 -1.47 5.82 -9.93
CA GLN A 51 -2.94 5.81 -9.80
C GLN A 51 -3.37 5.33 -8.41
N GLU A 52 -2.77 4.26 -7.90
CA GLU A 52 -3.05 3.77 -6.54
C GLU A 52 -2.68 4.81 -5.48
N LYS A 53 -1.53 5.47 -5.61
CA LYS A 53 -1.13 6.56 -4.70
C LYS A 53 -2.12 7.73 -4.74
N ALA A 54 -2.56 8.13 -5.94
CA ALA A 54 -3.53 9.20 -6.11
C ALA A 54 -4.91 8.84 -5.52
N PHE A 55 -5.33 7.57 -5.63
CA PHE A 55 -6.51 7.05 -4.96
C PHE A 55 -6.38 7.13 -3.44
N LEU A 56 -5.30 6.58 -2.89
CA LEU A 56 -5.06 6.57 -1.44
C LEU A 56 -4.94 7.98 -0.86
N ALA A 57 -4.27 8.90 -1.55
CA ALA A 57 -4.14 10.29 -1.13
C ALA A 57 -5.48 11.04 -1.08
N ARG A 58 -6.39 10.77 -2.02
CA ARG A 58 -7.77 11.33 -1.99
C ARG A 58 -8.53 10.87 -0.75
N HIS A 59 -8.40 9.60 -0.41
CA HIS A 59 -9.05 9.03 0.77
C HIS A 59 -8.41 9.47 2.10
N LEU A 60 -7.11 9.77 2.12
CA LEU A 60 -6.45 10.34 3.31
C LEU A 60 -6.93 11.75 3.66
N LYS A 61 -7.15 12.60 2.66
CA LYS A 61 -7.70 13.95 2.88
C LYS A 61 -9.08 13.93 3.53
N ALA A 62 -9.91 12.92 3.23
CA ALA A 62 -11.20 12.74 3.87
C ALA A 62 -11.08 12.35 5.36
N VAL A 63 -9.99 11.68 5.75
CA VAL A 63 -9.69 11.37 7.16
C VAL A 63 -9.28 12.62 7.93
N GLU A 64 -8.54 13.55 7.30
CA GLU A 64 -8.15 14.83 7.92
C GLU A 64 -9.38 15.69 8.27
N THR A 65 -10.47 15.58 7.50
CA THR A 65 -11.75 16.24 7.78
C THR A 65 -12.57 15.56 8.89
N GLY A 66 -12.04 14.50 9.53
CA GLY A 66 -12.67 13.82 10.65
C GLY A 66 -13.66 12.71 10.25
N GLU A 67 -13.77 12.37 8.97
CA GLU A 67 -14.53 11.20 8.54
C GLU A 67 -13.69 9.94 8.68
N PHE A 68 -14.14 9.01 9.53
CA PHE A 68 -13.51 7.69 9.64
C PHE A 68 -13.78 6.89 8.35
N VAL A 69 -12.81 6.89 7.43
CA VAL A 69 -12.88 6.01 6.26
C VAL A 69 -12.56 4.59 6.70
N THR A 70 -13.61 3.76 6.86
CA THR A 70 -13.44 2.34 7.14
C THR A 70 -12.79 1.64 5.94
N ILE A 71 -12.01 0.59 6.19
CA ILE A 71 -11.37 -0.21 5.14
C ILE A 71 -12.41 -0.77 4.16
N ASP A 72 -13.61 -1.09 4.65
CA ASP A 72 -14.71 -1.55 3.81
C ASP A 72 -15.21 -0.47 2.85
N ALA A 73 -15.42 0.76 3.33
CA ALA A 73 -15.79 1.88 2.48
C ALA A 73 -14.73 2.18 1.41
N SER A 74 -13.44 2.19 1.79
CA SER A 74 -12.33 2.33 0.83
C SER A 74 -12.30 1.21 -0.20
N PHE A 75 -12.57 -0.02 0.21
CA PHE A 75 -12.60 -1.17 -0.69
C PHE A 75 -13.76 -1.09 -1.70
N GLN A 76 -14.94 -0.65 -1.27
CA GLN A 76 -16.08 -0.44 -2.18
C GLN A 76 -15.81 0.71 -3.16
N ALA A 77 -15.22 1.81 -2.68
CA ALA A 77 -14.81 2.92 -3.54
C ALA A 77 -13.78 2.47 -4.59
N TYR A 78 -12.77 1.70 -4.16
CA TYR A 78 -11.76 1.14 -5.04
C TYR A 78 -12.38 0.23 -6.12
N LYS A 79 -13.28 -0.67 -5.73
CA LYS A 79 -13.99 -1.56 -6.66
C LYS A 79 -14.82 -0.78 -7.68
N LYS A 80 -15.47 0.31 -7.24
CA LYS A 80 -16.25 1.20 -8.12
C LYS A 80 -15.38 1.92 -9.14
N GLU A 81 -14.21 2.42 -8.74
CA GLU A 81 -13.26 3.08 -9.64
C GLU A 81 -12.60 2.09 -10.62
N LEU A 82 -12.35 0.86 -10.17
CA LEU A 82 -11.76 -0.19 -11.00
C LEU A 82 -12.74 -0.77 -12.04
N GLY A 83 -14.05 -0.75 -11.74
CA GLY A 83 -15.09 -1.33 -12.60
C GLY A 83 -15.00 -2.86 -12.75
N ARG A 84 -14.29 -3.55 -11.86
CA ARG A 84 -14.02 -5.00 -11.93
C ARG A 84 -14.17 -5.67 -10.57
N SER A 85 -14.28 -6.99 -10.56
CA SER A 85 -14.14 -7.76 -9.33
C SER A 85 -12.72 -7.63 -8.78
N TYR A 86 -12.63 -7.34 -7.49
CA TYR A 86 -11.37 -7.27 -6.76
C TYR A 86 -11.57 -7.97 -5.43
N THR A 87 -10.56 -8.69 -4.95
CA THR A 87 -10.65 -9.42 -3.67
C THR A 87 -10.21 -8.52 -2.53
N ARG A 88 -10.79 -8.75 -1.34
CA ARG A 88 -10.44 -8.00 -0.14
C ARG A 88 -8.97 -8.21 0.25
N ASP A 89 -8.45 -9.41 0.05
CA ASP A 89 -7.05 -9.75 0.34
C ASP A 89 -6.08 -9.01 -0.60
N ALA A 90 -6.41 -8.92 -1.89
CA ALA A 90 -5.59 -8.13 -2.83
C ALA A 90 -5.58 -6.65 -2.43
N PHE A 91 -6.70 -6.13 -1.93
CA PHE A 91 -6.77 -4.77 -1.40
C PHE A 91 -5.91 -4.58 -0.15
N TYR A 92 -5.89 -5.54 0.78
CA TYR A 92 -4.97 -5.50 1.92
C TYR A 92 -3.50 -5.55 1.49
N GLN A 93 -3.15 -6.35 0.48
CA GLN A 93 -1.81 -6.39 -0.07
C GLN A 93 -1.42 -5.05 -0.72
N LEU A 94 -2.34 -4.44 -1.47
CA LEU A 94 -2.18 -3.10 -2.03
C LEU A 94 -1.87 -2.09 -0.93
N LEU A 95 -2.69 -2.04 0.12
CA LEU A 95 -2.47 -1.15 1.27
C LEU A 95 -1.10 -1.39 1.93
N LYS A 96 -0.71 -2.66 2.12
CA LYS A 96 0.59 -3.04 2.67
C LYS A 96 1.75 -2.56 1.79
N HIS A 97 1.64 -2.69 0.46
CA HIS A 97 2.67 -2.23 -0.48
C HIS A 97 2.85 -0.70 -0.46
N HIS A 98 1.78 0.05 -0.20
CA HIS A 98 1.83 1.51 -0.05
C HIS A 98 2.17 1.98 1.36
N GLY A 99 2.57 1.06 2.26
CA GLY A 99 2.97 1.40 3.62
C GLY A 99 1.82 1.85 4.51
N TRP A 100 0.57 1.55 4.15
CA TRP A 100 -0.59 1.92 4.94
C TRP A 100 -0.59 1.18 6.27
N ARG A 101 -0.54 1.94 7.38
CA ARG A 101 -0.60 1.38 8.73
C ARG A 101 -2.00 1.59 9.30
N ASN A 102 -2.66 0.49 9.66
CA ASN A 102 -3.90 0.58 10.44
C ASN A 102 -3.54 1.00 11.88
N ILE A 103 -3.58 2.30 12.15
CA ILE A 103 -3.36 2.85 13.48
C ILE A 103 -4.73 2.95 14.15
N MET A 104 -5.07 1.95 14.97
CA MET A 104 -6.22 2.09 15.84
C MET A 104 -5.92 3.14 16.91
N PRO A 105 -6.73 4.21 17.03
CA PRO A 105 -6.58 5.15 18.13
C PRO A 105 -6.77 4.40 19.44
N ARG A 106 -5.89 4.69 20.41
CA ARG A 106 -5.96 4.03 21.72
C ARG A 106 -7.31 4.39 22.36
N PRO A 107 -8.10 3.42 22.86
CA PRO A 107 -9.44 3.68 23.42
C PRO A 107 -9.43 4.68 24.57
N GLU A 108 -8.35 4.70 25.36
CA GLU A 108 -8.15 5.62 26.46
C GLU A 108 -6.74 6.22 26.46
N HIS A 109 -6.67 7.51 26.81
CA HIS A 109 -5.40 8.18 26.99
C HIS A 109 -4.70 7.66 28.27
N PRO A 110 -3.38 7.43 28.28
CA PRO A 110 -2.65 6.92 29.46
C PRO A 110 -2.78 7.80 30.71
N LYS A 111 -3.08 9.09 30.52
CA LYS A 111 -3.32 10.08 31.59
C LYS A 111 -4.80 10.45 31.73
N LYS A 112 -5.71 9.54 31.36
CA LYS A 112 -7.15 9.78 31.54
C LYS A 112 -7.43 9.93 33.03
N ALA A 113 -8.05 11.05 33.42
CA ALA A 113 -8.49 11.27 34.79
C ALA A 113 -9.61 10.28 35.15
N ASP A 114 -9.76 9.98 36.45
CA ASP A 114 -10.80 9.07 36.92
C ASP A 114 -12.20 9.55 36.51
N ALA A 115 -13.12 8.63 36.26
CA ALA A 115 -14.46 8.90 35.72
C ALA A 115 -15.22 9.93 36.57
N GLN A 116 -15.05 9.88 37.89
CA GLN A 116 -15.65 10.83 38.84
C GLN A 116 -15.14 12.27 38.63
N THR A 117 -13.84 12.46 38.43
CA THR A 117 -13.22 13.76 38.12
C THR A 117 -13.67 14.34 36.78
N ILE A 118 -13.88 13.48 35.76
CA ILE A 118 -14.39 13.90 34.46
C ILE A 118 -15.84 14.40 34.58
N VAL A 119 -16.70 13.68 35.32
CA VAL A 119 -18.10 14.08 35.55
C VAL A 119 -18.17 15.38 36.35
N ALA A 120 -17.34 15.54 37.39
CA ALA A 120 -17.30 16.75 38.21
C ALA A 120 -16.85 17.99 37.42
N SER A 121 -15.92 17.84 36.46
CA SER A 121 -15.45 18.95 35.62
C SER A 121 -16.48 19.38 34.55
N LYS A 122 -17.26 18.44 34.02
CA LYS A 122 -18.32 18.72 33.04
C LYS A 122 -19.53 19.45 33.62
N ASN A 123 -19.76 19.30 34.93
CA ASN A 123 -20.89 19.94 35.63
C ASN A 123 -20.61 21.38 36.09
N LYS A 124 -19.48 22.00 35.70
CA LYS A 124 -19.13 23.39 36.06
C LYS A 124 -19.80 24.45 35.15
N ILE A 125 -21.11 24.32 34.92
CA ILE A 125 -21.94 25.49 34.56
C ILE A 125 -22.77 25.81 35.80
N SER A 126 -22.14 26.44 36.79
CA SER A 126 -22.85 27.15 37.84
C SER A 126 -22.81 28.63 37.48
N ILE A 127 -23.95 29.16 37.03
CA ILE A 127 -24.20 30.59 36.84
C ILE A 127 -23.85 31.28 38.17
N GLN A 128 -22.87 32.19 38.15
CA GLN A 128 -22.73 33.16 39.24
C GLN A 128 -23.82 34.21 39.02
N GLU A 129 -25.00 34.00 39.60
CA GLU A 129 -25.87 35.14 39.89
C GLU A 129 -25.37 35.76 41.20
N ASP A 130 -24.73 36.92 41.06
CA ASP A 130 -24.31 37.72 42.20
C ASP A 130 -25.54 38.11 43.03
N LYS A 131 -25.48 37.73 44.30
CA LYS A 131 -26.43 38.11 45.34
C LYS A 131 -26.51 39.63 45.43
N LYS A 132 -27.68 40.19 45.12
CA LYS A 132 -28.10 41.52 45.60
C LYS A 132 -28.11 41.51 47.13
N ALA A 133 -27.36 42.40 47.76
CA ALA A 133 -27.54 42.76 49.16
C ALA A 133 -27.45 44.29 49.30
N LEU A 134 -28.54 44.84 49.86
CA LEU A 134 -28.83 46.21 50.31
C LEU A 134 -29.02 47.28 49.23
#